data_AF-A0A7V5N2G3-F1
#
_entry.id   AF-A0A7V5N2G3-F1
#
_cell.length_a   1.000
_cell.length_b   1.000
_cell.length_c   1.000
_cell.angle_alpha   90.00
_cell.angle_beta   90.00
_cell.angle_gamma   90.00
#
_symmetry.space_group_name_H-M   'P 1'
#
loop_
_entity.id
_entity.type
_entity.pdbx_description
1 polymer ?
#
loop_
_entity_poly.entity_id
_entity_poly.type
_entity_poly.pdbx_seq_one_letter_code
_entity_poly.pdbx_strand_id
1 'polypeptide(L)'
;REKINERLQGILDRETDPWGIKVSSVEVKHVDLPQEMQRAMARQAEAERERRSKVINAEGEFQAAQKLVEAAVMIARTPVALQLRFLQTLTEVAAENNSTIVFPIPIDLVQHLIPLRQGSAAEIKAEGDKA
;
A
#
# COMPACT_ATOMS: atom_id res chain seq x y z
N ARG A 1 -14.29 -28.15 12.84
CA ARG A 1 -15.34 -29.16 12.55
C ARG A 1 -14.82 -30.54 12.90
N GLU A 2 -13.69 -30.97 12.33
CA GLU A 2 -13.02 -32.25 12.64
C GLU A 2 -12.76 -32.50 14.13
N LYS A 3 -12.13 -31.55 14.84
CA LYS A 3 -11.91 -31.64 16.31
C LYS A 3 -13.19 -31.79 17.15
N ILE A 4 -14.32 -31.28 16.66
CA ILE A 4 -15.61 -31.39 17.39
C ILE A 4 -16.21 -32.76 17.11
N ASN A 5 -16.14 -33.23 15.87
CA ASN A 5 -16.66 -34.55 15.47
C ASN A 5 -15.90 -35.69 16.17
N GLU A 6 -14.56 -35.64 16.23
CA GLU A 6 -13.76 -36.64 16.97
C GLU A 6 -14.12 -36.67 18.45
N ARG A 7 -14.28 -35.49 19.06
CA ARG A 7 -14.64 -35.38 20.48
C ARG A 7 -16.03 -35.91 20.77
N LEU A 8 -16.99 -35.66 19.87
CA LEU A 8 -18.34 -36.20 19.98
C LEU A 8 -18.38 -37.71 19.74
N GLN A 9 -17.65 -38.21 18.74
CA GLN A 9 -17.54 -39.64 18.46
C GLN A 9 -17.00 -40.39 19.68
N GLY A 10 -15.92 -39.90 20.30
CA GLY A 10 -15.36 -40.55 21.49
C GLY A 10 -16.27 -40.54 22.72
N ILE A 11 -17.12 -39.52 22.87
CA ILE A 11 -18.12 -39.48 23.96
C ILE A 11 -19.25 -40.47 23.68
N LEU A 12 -19.76 -40.48 22.44
CA LEU A 12 -20.86 -41.35 22.04
C LEU A 12 -20.47 -42.82 22.09
N ASP A 13 -19.32 -43.20 21.52
CA ASP A 13 -18.84 -44.60 21.50
C ASP A 13 -18.76 -45.17 22.93
N ARG A 14 -18.21 -44.38 23.87
CA ARG A 14 -18.10 -44.75 25.29
C ARG A 14 -19.45 -44.95 25.99
N GLU A 15 -20.48 -44.19 25.63
CA GLU A 15 -21.82 -44.37 26.19
C GLU A 15 -22.60 -45.51 25.53
N THR A 16 -22.30 -45.86 24.28
CA THR A 16 -22.96 -46.96 23.55
C THR A 16 -22.28 -48.33 23.68
N ASP A 17 -21.04 -48.40 24.19
CA ASP A 17 -20.32 -49.65 24.46
C ASP A 17 -21.15 -50.67 25.30
N PRO A 18 -21.87 -50.29 26.37
CA PRO A 18 -22.69 -51.23 27.14
C PRO A 18 -23.86 -51.83 26.37
N TRP A 19 -24.28 -51.18 25.27
CA TRP A 19 -25.36 -51.65 24.40
C TRP A 19 -24.84 -52.45 23.20
N GLY A 20 -23.51 -52.59 23.06
CA GLY A 20 -22.87 -53.35 21.97
C GLY A 20 -22.97 -52.66 20.61
N ILE A 21 -23.20 -51.34 20.58
CA ILE A 21 -23.34 -50.56 19.35
C ILE A 21 -22.06 -49.75 19.12
N LYS A 22 -21.47 -49.87 17.92
CA LYS A 22 -20.25 -49.14 17.52
C LYS A 22 -20.58 -47.92 16.68
N VAL A 23 -20.14 -46.73 17.10
CA VAL A 23 -20.46 -45.46 16.43
C VAL A 23 -19.43 -45.15 15.35
N SER A 24 -19.84 -45.18 14.08
CA SER A 24 -18.91 -45.05 12.93
C SER A 24 -18.59 -43.60 12.54
N SER A 25 -19.54 -42.68 12.65
CA SER A 25 -19.36 -41.26 12.32
C SER A 25 -20.43 -40.40 13.00
N VAL A 26 -20.06 -39.20 13.42
CA VAL A 26 -20.96 -38.22 14.02
C VAL A 26 -20.82 -36.89 13.30
N GLU A 27 -21.94 -36.33 12.84
CA GLU A 27 -21.99 -35.05 12.17
C GLU A 27 -22.93 -34.09 12.91
N VAL A 28 -22.40 -32.92 13.28
CA VAL A 28 -23.21 -31.85 13.88
C VAL A 28 -24.05 -31.20 12.79
N LYS A 29 -25.38 -31.42 12.85
CA LYS A 29 -26.33 -30.90 11.84
C LYS A 29 -26.61 -29.41 11.96
N HIS A 30 -27.01 -28.94 13.14
CA HIS A 30 -27.30 -27.52 13.39
C HIS A 30 -27.01 -27.16 14.86
N VAL A 31 -26.56 -25.92 15.08
CA VAL A 31 -26.38 -25.33 16.40
C VAL A 31 -27.14 -24.02 16.39
N ASP A 32 -28.21 -23.95 17.18
CA ASP A 32 -29.01 -22.74 17.30
C ASP A 32 -28.41 -21.82 18.36
N LEU A 33 -27.95 -20.66 17.93
CA LEU A 33 -27.51 -19.61 18.85
C LEU A 33 -28.67 -18.64 19.09
N PRO A 34 -28.86 -18.17 20.34
CA PRO A 34 -29.81 -17.10 20.64
C PRO A 34 -29.52 -15.86 19.80
N GLN A 35 -30.57 -15.20 19.29
CA GLN A 35 -30.44 -14.03 18.41
C GLN A 35 -29.59 -12.90 19.03
N GLU A 36 -29.70 -12.69 20.34
CA GLU A 36 -28.93 -11.66 21.05
C GLU A 36 -27.43 -11.92 21.02
N MET A 37 -27.02 -13.18 21.25
CA MET A 37 -25.62 -13.59 21.20
C MET A 37 -25.06 -13.48 19.78
N GLN A 38 -25.84 -13.86 18.77
CA GLN A 38 -25.43 -13.74 17.37
C GLN A 38 -25.18 -12.28 16.97
N ARG A 39 -26.04 -11.35 17.40
CA ARG A 39 -25.86 -9.91 17.14
C ARG A 39 -24.68 -9.32 17.90
N ALA A 40 -24.43 -9.77 19.14
CA ALA A 40 -23.26 -9.34 19.91
C ALA A 40 -21.95 -9.83 19.27
N MET A 41 -21.91 -11.09 18.87
CA MET A 41 -20.77 -11.70 18.20
C MET A 41 -20.50 -11.08 16.83
N ALA A 42 -21.53 -10.77 16.05
CA ALA A 42 -21.40 -10.07 14.78
C ALA A 42 -20.77 -8.69 14.95
N ARG A 43 -21.26 -7.89 15.92
CA ARG A 43 -20.69 -6.57 16.23
C ARG A 43 -19.24 -6.65 16.69
N GLN A 44 -18.90 -7.64 17.52
CA GLN A 44 -17.51 -7.84 17.96
C GLN A 44 -16.60 -8.27 16.80
N ALA A 45 -17.07 -9.19 15.95
CA ALA A 45 -16.33 -9.66 14.79
C ALA A 45 -16.08 -8.53 13.78
N GLU A 46 -17.06 -7.64 13.59
CA GLU A 46 -16.94 -6.48 12.71
C GLU A 46 -15.94 -5.46 13.27
N ALA A 47 -16.02 -5.14 14.57
CA ALA A 47 -15.07 -4.24 15.22
C ALA A 47 -13.63 -4.76 15.16
N GLU A 48 -13.42 -6.05 15.41
CA GLU A 48 -12.09 -6.67 15.32
C GLU A 48 -11.60 -6.70 13.87
N ARG A 49 -12.48 -6.99 12.91
CA ARG A 49 -12.13 -6.96 11.48
C ARG A 49 -11.73 -5.56 11.03
N GLU A 50 -12.46 -4.53 11.44
CA GLU A 50 -12.16 -3.15 11.09
C GLU A 50 -10.84 -2.71 11.74
N ARG A 51 -10.63 -3.00 13.03
CA ARG A 51 -9.37 -2.74 13.72
C ARG A 51 -8.21 -3.41 13.01
N ARG A 52 -8.32 -4.70 12.71
CA ARG A 52 -7.26 -5.47 12.04
C ARG A 52 -7.00 -4.96 10.63
N SER A 53 -8.04 -4.57 9.90
CA SER A 53 -7.91 -3.96 8.57
C SER A 53 -7.10 -2.67 8.63
N LYS A 54 -7.37 -1.78 9.60
CA LYS A 54 -6.62 -0.52 9.78
C LYS A 54 -5.14 -0.77 10.08
N VAL A 55 -4.85 -1.73 10.96
CA VAL A 55 -3.45 -2.08 11.30
C VAL A 55 -2.71 -2.65 10.08
N ILE A 56 -3.35 -3.57 9.35
CA ILE A 56 -2.73 -4.17 8.15
C ILE A 56 -2.49 -3.12 7.07
N ASN A 57 -3.44 -2.20 6.87
CA ASN A 57 -3.28 -1.13 5.88
C ASN A 57 -2.16 -0.16 6.27
N ALA A 58 -2.12 0.27 7.53
CA ALA A 58 -1.05 1.15 8.02
C ALA A 58 0.34 0.52 7.90
N GLU A 59 0.46 -0.78 8.22
CA GLU A 59 1.69 -1.53 8.06
C GLU A 59 2.09 -1.69 6.58
N GLY A 60 1.12 -1.98 5.71
CA GLY A 60 1.33 -2.05 4.27
C GLY A 60 1.81 -0.73 3.68
N GLU A 61 1.21 0.39 4.08
CA GLU A 61 1.62 1.75 3.69
C GLU A 61 3.04 2.06 4.18
N PHE A 62 3.37 1.72 5.42
CA PHE A 62 4.71 1.91 5.97
C PHE A 62 5.77 1.13 5.19
N GLN A 63 5.51 -0.15 4.91
CA GLN A 63 6.43 -0.99 4.12
C GLN A 63 6.58 -0.48 2.69
N ALA A 64 5.50 -0.01 2.07
CA ALA A 64 5.54 0.59 0.74
C ALA A 64 6.39 1.87 0.73
N ALA A 65 6.17 2.77 1.70
CA ALA A 65 6.94 4.01 1.83
C ALA A 65 8.43 3.73 2.06
N GLN A 66 8.76 2.77 2.92
CA GLN A 66 10.13 2.36 3.19
C GLN A 66 10.85 1.88 1.92
N LYS A 67 10.20 1.01 1.13
CA LYS A 67 10.76 0.54 -0.16
C LYS A 67 10.92 1.66 -1.17
N LEU A 68 10.00 2.63 -1.21
CA LEU A 68 10.10 3.78 -2.10
C LEU A 68 11.31 4.67 -1.74
N VAL A 69 11.55 4.88 -0.44
CA VAL A 69 12.73 5.63 0.03
C VAL A 69 14.01 4.89 -0.35
N GLU A 70 14.08 3.58 -0.14
CA GLU A 70 15.23 2.77 -0.55
C GLU A 70 15.48 2.84 -2.06
N ALA A 71 14.43 2.74 -2.88
CA ALA A 71 14.52 2.89 -4.32
C ALA A 71 15.01 4.30 -4.72
N ALA A 72 14.51 5.35 -4.06
CA ALA A 72 14.94 6.72 -4.29
C ALA A 72 16.43 6.92 -3.95
N VAL A 73 16.90 6.34 -2.84
CA VAL A 73 18.32 6.37 -2.46
C VAL A 73 19.18 5.63 -3.49
N MET A 74 18.74 4.48 -3.98
CA MET A 74 19.48 3.76 -5.05
C MET A 74 19.55 4.58 -6.34
N ILE A 75 18.46 5.23 -6.74
CA ILE A 75 18.43 6.09 -7.93
C ILE A 75 19.34 7.31 -7.74
N ALA A 76 19.34 7.93 -6.56
CA ALA A 76 20.20 9.07 -6.25
C ALA A 76 21.69 8.69 -6.33
N ARG A 77 22.06 7.46 -5.97
CA ARG A 77 23.44 6.96 -6.08
C ARG A 77 23.86 6.68 -7.53
N THR A 78 22.92 6.44 -8.43
CA THR A 78 23.20 6.09 -9.83
C THR A 78 22.47 7.04 -10.78
N PRO A 79 23.07 8.16 -11.19
CA PRO A 79 22.40 9.17 -12.02
C PRO A 79 21.91 8.62 -13.37
N VAL A 80 22.55 7.57 -13.92
CA VAL A 80 22.10 6.86 -15.13
C VAL A 80 20.72 6.19 -14.92
N ALA A 81 20.39 5.75 -13.70
CA ALA A 81 19.11 5.13 -13.39
C ALA A 81 17.94 6.12 -13.54
N LEU A 82 18.15 7.40 -13.24
CA LEU A 82 17.12 8.43 -13.41
C LEU A 82 16.83 8.70 -14.89
N GLN A 83 17.88 8.69 -15.73
CA GLN A 83 17.72 8.79 -17.19
C GLN A 83 16.98 7.59 -17.78
N LEU A 84 17.31 6.36 -17.36
CA LEU A 84 16.59 5.17 -17.80
C LEU A 84 15.12 5.20 -17.37
N ARG A 85 14.84 5.62 -16.13
CA ARG A 85 13.46 5.78 -15.66
C ARG A 85 12.71 6.85 -16.45
N PHE A 86 13.36 7.96 -16.79
CA PHE A 86 12.79 8.99 -17.65
C PHE A 86 12.43 8.43 -19.04
N LEU A 87 13.33 7.68 -19.68
CA LEU A 87 13.05 7.03 -20.96
C LEU A 87 11.91 6.01 -20.87
N GLN A 88 11.83 5.21 -19.79
CA GLN A 88 10.72 4.30 -19.54
C GLN A 88 9.38 5.04 -19.40
N THR A 89 9.35 6.12 -18.61
CA THR A 89 8.13 6.94 -18.47
C THR A 89 7.70 7.56 -19.80
N LEU A 90 8.64 7.95 -20.66
CA LEU A 90 8.31 8.43 -22.00
C LEU A 90 7.70 7.34 -22.87
N THR A 91 8.21 6.10 -22.79
CA THR A 91 7.63 4.97 -23.55
C THR A 91 6.26 4.55 -23.05
N GLU A 92 6.02 4.59 -21.72
CA GLU A 92 4.71 4.29 -21.12
C GLU A 92 3.67 5.35 -21.52
N VAL A 93 4.02 6.64 -21.41
CA VAL A 93 3.14 7.75 -21.80
C VAL A 93 2.91 7.78 -23.32
N ALA A 94 3.90 7.40 -24.13
CA ALA A 94 3.72 7.31 -25.58
C ALA A 94 2.83 6.13 -26.01
N ALA A 95 2.71 5.09 -25.17
CA ALA A 95 1.83 3.95 -25.42
C ALA A 95 0.36 4.25 -25.08
N GLU A 96 0.10 5.12 -24.08
CA GLU A 96 -1.22 5.65 -23.78
C GLU A 96 -1.53 6.84 -24.70
N ASN A 97 -2.37 6.63 -25.74
CA ASN A 97 -2.73 7.61 -26.78
C ASN A 97 -3.32 8.95 -26.25
N ASN A 98 -2.52 9.84 -25.64
CA ASN A 98 -2.94 11.17 -25.21
C ASN A 98 -1.88 12.24 -25.57
N SER A 99 -2.19 13.03 -26.60
CA SER A 99 -1.27 13.84 -27.42
C SER A 99 -0.74 15.14 -26.78
N THR A 100 -0.86 15.35 -25.45
CA THR A 100 -0.37 16.57 -24.79
C THR A 100 0.80 16.24 -23.87
N ILE A 101 2.00 16.23 -24.44
CA ILE A 101 3.25 16.01 -23.70
C ILE A 101 3.64 17.34 -23.04
N VAL A 102 3.29 17.52 -21.76
CA VAL A 102 3.82 18.63 -20.95
C VAL A 102 5.25 18.24 -20.55
N PHE A 103 6.22 18.82 -21.24
CA PHE A 103 7.63 18.57 -21.01
C PHE A 103 8.18 19.57 -19.98
N PRO A 104 8.49 19.17 -18.73
CA PRO A 104 9.23 20.03 -17.83
C PRO A 104 10.70 20.07 -18.27
N ILE A 105 11.11 21.14 -18.95
CA ILE A 105 12.53 21.35 -19.27
C ILE A 105 13.26 21.67 -17.95
N PRO A 106 14.33 20.93 -17.60
CA PRO A 106 15.20 21.29 -16.48
C PRO A 106 15.75 22.71 -16.67
N ILE A 107 15.67 23.54 -15.63
CA ILE A 107 16.12 24.96 -15.67
C ILE A 107 17.59 25.07 -16.12
N ASP A 108 18.41 24.06 -15.82
CA ASP A 108 19.83 24.01 -16.21
C ASP A 108 20.04 24.03 -17.74
N LEU A 109 19.13 23.43 -18.52
CA LEU A 109 19.16 23.44 -19.99
C LEU A 109 18.74 24.81 -20.56
N VAL A 110 17.83 25.51 -19.89
CA VAL A 110 17.33 26.83 -20.30
C VAL A 110 18.40 27.90 -20.12
N GLN A 111 19.20 27.84 -19.06
CA GLN A 111 20.29 28.80 -18.79
C GLN A 111 21.36 28.82 -19.88
N HIS A 112 21.60 27.69 -20.55
CA HIS A 112 22.57 27.59 -21.64
C HIS A 112 22.03 28.07 -23.00
N LEU A 113 20.70 28.15 -23.15
CA LEU A 113 20.03 28.59 -24.37
C LEU A 113 19.67 30.09 -24.36
N ILE A 114 19.51 30.69 -23.18
CA ILE A 114 19.31 32.12 -23.02
C ILE A 114 20.62 32.73 -22.50
N PRO A 115 21.54 33.19 -23.37
CA PRO A 115 22.63 34.02 -22.90
C PRO A 115 22.00 35.26 -22.25
N LEU A 116 22.16 35.39 -20.93
CA LEU A 116 21.84 36.61 -20.22
C LEU A 116 22.68 37.72 -20.84
N ARG A 117 22.07 38.49 -21.75
CA ARG A 117 22.60 39.77 -22.19
C ARG A 117 22.58 40.67 -20.95
N GLN A 118 23.68 40.66 -20.19
CA GLN A 118 23.94 41.60 -19.12
C GLN A 118 23.99 42.99 -19.75
N GLY A 119 22.83 43.65 -19.76
CA GLY A 119 22.70 45.06 -20.07
C GLY A 119 23.16 45.89 -18.89
N SER A 120 24.19 46.68 -19.12
CA SER A 120 24.66 47.84 -18.37
C SER A 120 23.71 48.37 -17.30
N ALA A 121 24.12 48.24 -16.03
CA ALA A 121 23.57 48.99 -14.90
C ALA A 121 24.71 49.48 -13.99
N ALA A 122 25.80 49.98 -14.57
CA ALA A 122 26.97 50.48 -13.85
C ALA A 122 27.11 52.01 -13.82
N GLU A 123 26.15 52.79 -14.33
CA GLU A 123 26.32 54.26 -14.46
C GLU A 123 25.41 55.15 -13.61
N ILE A 124 24.57 54.62 -12.72
CA ILE A 124 23.69 55.50 -11.90
C ILE A 124 24.32 55.88 -10.53
N LYS A 125 25.55 55.45 -10.21
CA LYS A 125 26.14 55.69 -8.87
C LYS A 125 27.08 56.91 -8.76
N ALA A 126 27.20 57.76 -9.78
CA ALA A 126 28.16 58.87 -9.78
C ALA A 126 27.56 60.29 -9.60
N GLU A 127 26.24 60.46 -9.56
CA GLU A 127 25.62 61.81 -9.55
C GLU A 127 24.63 62.01 -8.39
N GLY A 128 25.04 61.59 -7.20
CA GLY A 128 24.33 61.87 -5.94
C GLY A 128 25.25 62.32 -4.80
N ASP A 129 26.53 62.55 -5.08
CA ASP A 129 27.52 63.02 -4.11
C ASP A 129 28.30 64.21 -4.71
N LYS A 130 27.62 65.36 -4.79
CA LYS A 130 28.21 66.72 -4.66
C LYS A 130 27.13 67.79 -4.87
N ALA A 131 27.07 68.69 -3.87
CA ALA A 131 26.32 69.95 -3.75
C ALA A 131 24.87 69.84 -3.26
#